data_AF-C0BZ01-F1
#
_entry.id   AF-C0BZ01-F1
#
_cell.length_a   1.000
_cell.length_b   1.000
_cell.length_c   1.000
_cell.angle_alpha   90.00
_cell.angle_beta   90.00
_cell.angle_gamma   90.00
#
_symmetry.space_group_name_H-M   'P 1'
#
loop_
_entity.id
_entity.type
_entity.pdbx_description
1 polymer ?
#
loop_
_entity_poly.entity_id
_entity_poly.type
_entity_poly.pdbx_seq_one_letter_code
_entity_poly.pdbx_strand_id
1 'polypeptide(L)'
;MNAGKKDGKGWFYMAELIAGAVFVFLTVICFIYGISAWNYRGPVLMNKYLLASAEEKRALAGQPEEEKKADYRYAAKISFGIAFMWFFAFLGIIADLRLIWISVLTAFVLAVYALSELFRNNRN
;
A
#
# COMPACT_ATOMS: atom_id res chain seq x y z
N MET A 1 10.60 38.13 30.80
CA MET A 1 11.07 36.73 30.93
C MET A 1 9.96 35.79 30.44
N ASN A 2 10.21 35.13 29.30
CA ASN A 2 9.64 33.86 28.81
C ASN A 2 8.13 33.58 28.93
N ALA A 3 7.33 34.23 28.08
CA ALA A 3 6.08 33.66 27.57
C ALA A 3 6.31 33.34 26.08
N GLY A 4 6.44 32.05 25.73
CA GLY A 4 6.63 31.69 24.31
C GLY A 4 7.30 30.34 24.01
N LYS A 5 7.17 29.31 24.88
CA LYS A 5 7.82 28.01 24.61
C LYS A 5 7.04 26.76 25.05
N LYS A 6 5.73 26.86 25.30
CA LYS A 6 4.89 25.70 25.68
C LYS A 6 4.01 25.15 24.54
N ASP A 7 3.79 25.90 23.47
CA ASP A 7 2.78 25.50 22.48
C ASP A 7 3.35 24.56 21.40
N GLY A 8 4.65 24.61 21.13
CA GLY A 8 5.25 23.77 20.07
C GLY A 8 5.09 22.27 20.30
N LYS A 9 5.19 21.79 21.54
CA LYS A 9 5.15 20.34 21.84
C LYS A 9 3.77 19.70 21.65
N GLY A 10 2.68 20.46 21.85
CA GLY A 10 1.32 19.95 21.66
C GLY A 10 0.99 19.66 20.19
N TRP A 11 1.47 20.52 19.29
CA TRP A 11 1.29 20.34 17.85
C TRP A 11 2.07 19.14 17.30
N PHE A 12 3.30 18.92 17.78
CA PHE A 12 4.09 17.74 17.38
C PHE A 12 3.40 16.44 17.80
N TYR A 13 2.88 16.37 19.03
CA TYR A 13 2.17 15.19 19.52
C TYR A 13 0.87 14.91 18.76
N MET A 14 0.11 15.96 18.44
CA MET A 14 -1.07 15.85 17.58
C MET A 14 -0.71 15.34 16.17
N ALA A 15 0.39 15.84 15.59
CA ALA A 15 0.85 15.42 14.27
C ALA A 15 1.31 13.95 14.24
N GLU A 16 2.02 13.50 15.27
CA GLU A 16 2.46 12.10 15.41
C GLU A 16 1.27 11.14 15.56
N LEU A 17 0.25 11.53 16.34
CA LEU A 17 -0.99 10.75 16.48
C LEU A 17 -1.74 10.63 15.15
N ILE A 18 -1.87 11.73 14.41
CA ILE A 18 -2.53 11.73 13.10
C ILE A 18 -1.74 10.87 12.11
N ALA A 19 -0.42 11.06 12.02
CA ALA A 19 0.44 10.28 11.14
C ALA A 19 0.39 8.78 11.48
N GLY A 20 0.46 8.44 12.77
CA GLY A 20 0.35 7.06 13.23
C GLY A 20 -0.99 6.43 12.86
N ALA A 21 -2.10 7.15 13.04
CA ALA A 21 -3.43 6.68 12.64
C ALA A 21 -3.52 6.42 11.13
N VAL A 22 -2.94 7.30 10.31
CA VAL A 22 -2.86 7.12 8.85
C VAL A 22 -2.05 5.87 8.49
N PHE A 23 -0.88 5.67 9.10
CA PHE A 23 -0.05 4.50 8.82
C PHE A 23 -0.71 3.19 9.22
N VAL A 24 -1.41 3.14 10.35
CA VAL A 24 -2.21 1.98 10.77
C VAL A 24 -3.33 1.73 9.76
N PHE A 25 -4.06 2.76 9.36
CA PHE A 25 -5.13 2.64 8.39
C PHE A 25 -4.64 2.10 7.03
N LEU A 26 -3.53 2.64 6.53
CA LEU A 26 -2.90 2.16 5.29
C LEU A 26 -2.42 0.71 5.41
N THR A 27 -1.82 0.35 6.55
CA THR A 27 -1.42 -1.03 6.85
C THR A 27 -2.62 -1.97 6.74
N VAL A 28 -3.72 -1.64 7.41
CA VAL A 28 -4.94 -2.48 7.45
C VAL A 28 -5.53 -2.64 6.04
N ILE A 29 -5.66 -1.55 5.27
CA ILE A 29 -6.20 -1.63 3.91
C ILE A 29 -5.31 -2.48 3.00
N CYS A 30 -4.01 -2.23 2.99
CA CYS A 30 -3.08 -3.00 2.17
C CYS A 30 -3.04 -4.48 2.57
N PHE A 31 -3.18 -4.76 3.87
CA PHE A 31 -3.22 -6.13 4.38
C PHE A 31 -4.51 -6.86 3.99
N ILE A 32 -5.68 -6.22 4.14
CA ILE A 32 -6.98 -6.78 3.69
C ILE A 32 -6.98 -7.01 2.18
N TYR A 33 -6.45 -6.06 1.41
CA TYR A 33 -6.28 -6.21 -0.03
C TYR A 33 -5.36 -7.40 -0.35
N GLY A 34 -4.22 -7.51 0.34
CA GLY A 34 -3.28 -8.62 0.18
C GLY A 34 -3.90 -9.98 0.49
N ILE A 35 -4.69 -10.11 1.56
CA ILE A 35 -5.42 -11.34 1.89
C ILE A 35 -6.46 -11.67 0.83
N SER A 36 -7.23 -10.67 0.38
CA SER A 36 -8.24 -10.87 -0.65
C SER A 36 -7.62 -11.33 -1.96
N ALA A 37 -6.48 -10.73 -2.33
CA ALA A 37 -5.72 -11.11 -3.52
C ALA A 37 -5.11 -12.50 -3.39
N TRP A 38 -4.54 -12.84 -2.23
CA TRP A 38 -3.99 -14.17 -1.96
C TRP A 38 -5.03 -15.29 -2.04
N ASN A 39 -6.28 -14.99 -1.63
CA ASN A 39 -7.41 -15.91 -1.70
C ASN A 39 -8.17 -15.86 -3.04
N TYR A 40 -7.64 -15.17 -4.05
CA TYR A 40 -8.24 -15.05 -5.39
C TYR A 40 -9.69 -14.52 -5.39
N ARG A 41 -10.04 -13.67 -4.41
CA ARG A 41 -11.41 -13.18 -4.25
C ARG A 41 -11.66 -11.91 -5.08
N GLY A 42 -12.14 -12.11 -6.29
CA GLY A 42 -12.77 -11.07 -7.11
C GLY A 42 -11.85 -10.49 -8.20
N PRO A 43 -12.35 -10.32 -9.44
CA PRO A 43 -11.56 -9.92 -10.61
C PRO A 43 -10.93 -8.53 -10.50
N VAL A 44 -11.47 -7.66 -9.65
CA VAL A 44 -10.98 -6.29 -9.42
C VAL A 44 -9.57 -6.27 -8.79
N LEU A 45 -9.11 -7.37 -8.19
CA LEU A 45 -7.78 -7.43 -7.57
C LEU A 45 -6.66 -7.86 -8.54
N MET A 46 -7.00 -8.24 -9.78
CA MET A 46 -6.01 -8.36 -10.85
C MET A 46 -5.65 -6.95 -11.30
N ASN A 47 -4.37 -6.60 -11.16
CA ASN A 47 -3.83 -5.29 -11.52
C ASN A 47 -4.30 -4.84 -12.93
N LYS A 48 -4.32 -5.77 -13.88
CA LYS A 48 -4.77 -5.53 -15.27
C LYS A 48 -6.27 -5.20 -15.38
N TYR A 49 -7.12 -5.71 -14.49
CA TYR A 49 -8.58 -5.57 -14.56
C TYR A 49 -9.08 -4.15 -14.24
N LEU A 50 -8.30 -3.37 -13.49
CA LEU A 50 -8.64 -1.99 -13.11
C LEU A 50 -8.61 -1.04 -14.31
N LEU A 51 -7.63 -1.21 -15.20
CA LEU A 51 -7.47 -0.38 -16.40
C LEU A 51 -8.01 -1.01 -17.69
N ALA A 52 -8.30 -2.31 -17.67
CA ALA A 52 -8.83 -3.04 -18.82
C ALA A 52 -10.19 -2.49 -19.29
N SER A 53 -10.32 -2.36 -20.61
CA SER A 53 -11.57 -2.13 -21.32
C SER A 53 -12.58 -3.28 -21.10
N ALA A 54 -13.85 -3.08 -21.47
CA ALA A 54 -14.89 -4.11 -21.31
C ALA A 54 -14.58 -5.41 -22.09
N GLU A 55 -13.86 -5.31 -23.20
CA GLU A 55 -13.42 -6.45 -24.01
C GLU A 55 -12.22 -7.17 -23.38
N GLU A 56 -11.23 -6.44 -22.88
CA GLU A 56 -10.09 -7.03 -22.15
C GLU A 56 -10.53 -7.69 -20.85
N LYS A 57 -11.55 -7.16 -20.17
CA LYS A 57 -12.16 -7.80 -18.99
C LYS A 57 -12.76 -9.17 -19.30
N ARG A 58 -13.28 -9.37 -20.51
CA ARG A 58 -13.77 -10.68 -20.99
C ARG A 58 -12.61 -11.60 -21.37
N ALA A 59 -11.56 -11.08 -21.97
CA ALA A 59 -10.34 -11.85 -22.27
C ALA A 59 -9.61 -12.30 -20.98
N LEU A 60 -9.50 -11.40 -20.00
CA LEU A 60 -8.97 -11.69 -18.66
C LEU A 60 -9.84 -12.71 -17.90
N ALA A 61 -11.16 -12.72 -18.13
CA ALA A 61 -12.02 -13.78 -17.60
C ALA A 61 -11.76 -15.15 -18.27
N GLY A 62 -11.23 -15.17 -19.49
CA GLY A 62 -10.85 -16.38 -20.23
C GLY A 62 -9.42 -16.89 -19.98
N GLN A 63 -8.56 -16.13 -19.28
CA GLN A 63 -7.18 -16.57 -19.03
C GLN A 63 -7.08 -17.89 -18.24
N PRO A 64 -6.04 -18.70 -18.49
CA PRO A 64 -5.75 -19.89 -17.70
C PRO A 64 -5.71 -19.58 -16.21
N GLU A 65 -6.23 -20.48 -15.37
CA GLU A 65 -6.25 -20.25 -13.92
C GLU A 65 -4.86 -20.02 -13.33
N GLU A 66 -3.82 -20.65 -13.87
CA GLU A 66 -2.44 -20.47 -13.39
C GLU A 66 -1.92 -19.05 -13.59
N GLU A 67 -2.18 -18.44 -14.75
CA GLU A 67 -1.78 -17.06 -15.05
C GLU A 67 -2.52 -16.07 -14.15
N LYS A 68 -3.83 -16.27 -13.96
CA LYS A 68 -4.61 -15.48 -13.00
C LYS A 68 -4.00 -15.57 -11.61
N LYS A 69 -3.74 -16.79 -11.11
CA LYS A 69 -3.18 -17.01 -9.78
C LYS A 69 -1.83 -16.33 -9.60
N ALA A 70 -0.99 -16.29 -10.63
CA ALA A 70 0.29 -15.58 -10.60
C ALA A 70 0.10 -14.06 -10.42
N ASP A 71 -0.82 -13.44 -11.17
CA ASP A 71 -1.12 -12.01 -11.07
C ASP A 71 -1.69 -11.64 -9.69
N TYR A 72 -2.61 -12.45 -9.16
CA TYR A 72 -3.15 -12.27 -7.80
C TYR A 72 -2.08 -12.40 -6.72
N ARG A 73 -1.19 -13.40 -6.82
CA ARG A 73 -0.07 -13.58 -5.87
C ARG A 73 0.93 -12.44 -5.95
N TYR A 74 1.20 -11.92 -7.14
CA TYR A 74 2.05 -10.75 -7.31
C TYR A 74 1.44 -9.53 -6.62
N ALA A 75 0.17 -9.22 -6.90
CA ALA A 75 -0.56 -8.12 -6.26
C ALA A 75 -0.60 -8.28 -4.73
N ALA A 76 -0.81 -9.50 -4.23
CA ALA A 76 -0.80 -9.80 -2.81
C ALA A 76 0.57 -9.55 -2.17
N LYS A 77 1.67 -10.03 -2.78
CA LYS A 77 3.04 -9.82 -2.28
C LYS A 77 3.41 -8.33 -2.20
N ILE A 78 3.09 -7.57 -3.24
CA ILE A 78 3.34 -6.12 -3.26
C ILE A 78 2.53 -5.42 -2.18
N SER A 79 1.25 -5.79 -2.03
CA SER A 79 0.38 -5.20 -1.01
C SER A 79 0.81 -5.53 0.40
N PHE A 80 1.25 -6.77 0.66
CA PHE A 80 1.85 -7.15 1.94
C PHE A 80 3.16 -6.41 2.20
N GLY A 81 4.00 -6.22 1.19
CA GLY A 81 5.21 -5.41 1.29
C GLY A 81 4.91 -3.96 1.68
N ILE A 82 3.93 -3.32 1.03
CA ILE A 82 3.50 -1.96 1.38
C ILE A 82 2.90 -1.92 2.79
N ALA A 83 2.04 -2.87 3.16
CA ALA A 83 1.48 -2.97 4.50
C ALA A 83 2.57 -3.10 5.57
N PHE A 84 3.57 -3.94 5.32
CA PHE A 84 4.71 -4.13 6.21
C PHE A 84 5.47 -2.80 6.40
N MET A 85 5.76 -2.07 5.31
CA MET A 85 6.49 -0.80 5.43
C MET A 85 5.68 0.27 6.18
N TRP A 86 4.36 0.36 6.00
CA TRP A 86 3.52 1.26 6.80
C TRP A 86 3.48 0.88 8.28
N PHE A 87 3.46 -0.42 8.59
CA PHE A 87 3.54 -0.90 9.97
C PHE A 87 4.86 -0.51 10.63
N PHE A 88 5.99 -0.63 9.93
CA PHE A 88 7.29 -0.17 10.44
C PHE A 88 7.35 1.36 10.60
N ALA A 89 6.73 2.12 9.69
CA ALA A 89 6.63 3.57 9.85
C ALA A 89 5.85 3.95 11.12
N PHE A 90 4.76 3.23 11.41
CA PHE A 90 4.00 3.39 12.66
C PHE A 90 4.82 3.03 13.91
N LEU A 91 5.49 1.87 13.91
CA LEU A 91 6.37 1.47 15.01
C LEU A 91 7.50 2.48 15.23
N GLY A 92 8.03 3.05 14.15
CA GLY A 92 9.05 4.07 14.21
C GLY A 92 8.58 5.33 14.94
N ILE A 93 7.32 5.75 14.75
CA ILE A 93 6.72 6.87 15.50
C ILE A 93 6.63 6.53 16.99
N ILE A 94 6.17 5.32 17.35
CA ILE A 94 6.05 4.89 18.76
C ILE A 94 7.40 4.83 19.46
N ALA A 95 8.41 4.30 18.77
CA ALA A 95 9.74 4.07 19.33
C ALA A 95 10.71 5.25 19.14
N ASP A 96 10.24 6.38 18.60
CA ASP A 96 11.05 7.56 18.23
C ASP A 96 12.31 7.21 17.41
N LEU A 97 12.15 6.27 16.48
CA LEU A 97 13.23 5.76 15.63
C LEU A 97 13.28 6.53 14.31
N ARG A 98 14.48 6.98 13.93
CA ARG A 98 14.71 7.67 12.65
C ARG A 98 14.46 6.82 11.40
N LEU A 99 14.20 5.53 11.56
CA LEU A 99 13.92 4.59 10.47
C LEU A 99 12.56 4.85 9.78
N ILE A 100 11.68 5.67 10.35
CA ILE A 100 10.38 6.06 9.76
C ILE A 100 10.56 6.50 8.31
N TRP A 101 11.54 7.37 8.03
CA TRP A 101 11.73 7.93 6.70
C TRP A 101 12.12 6.89 5.66
N ILE A 102 12.89 5.88 6.05
CA ILE A 102 13.27 4.76 5.17
C ILE A 102 12.05 3.91 4.86
N SER A 103 11.22 3.63 5.88
CA SER A 103 9.98 2.88 5.71
C SER A 103 8.99 3.61 4.80
N VAL A 104 8.78 4.90 5.01
CA VAL A 104 7.92 5.74 4.17
C VAL A 104 8.43 5.81 2.73
N LEU A 105 9.73 6.05 2.53
CA LEU A 105 10.33 6.10 1.19
C LEU A 105 10.16 4.76 0.46
N THR A 106 10.40 3.64 1.14
CA THR A 106 10.27 2.32 0.49
C THR A 106 8.82 1.98 0.18
N ALA A 107 7.87 2.32 1.08
CA ALA A 107 6.44 2.18 0.80
C ALA A 107 6.04 2.97 -0.44
N PHE A 108 6.55 4.20 -0.58
CA PHE A 108 6.31 5.04 -1.76
C PHE A 108 6.90 4.43 -3.03
N VAL A 109 8.15 3.95 -3.00
CA VAL A 109 8.78 3.29 -4.15
C VAL A 109 8.00 2.05 -4.57
N LEU A 110 7.53 1.22 -3.62
CA LEU A 110 6.71 0.05 -3.91
C LEU A 110 5.36 0.43 -4.54
N ALA A 111 4.74 1.50 -4.08
CA ALA A 111 3.49 2.00 -4.65
C ALA A 111 3.71 2.52 -6.09
N VAL A 112 4.75 3.32 -6.32
CA VAL A 112 5.09 3.82 -7.67
C VAL A 112 5.45 2.67 -8.61
N TYR A 113 6.19 1.68 -8.13
CA TYR A 113 6.52 0.48 -8.90
C TYR A 113 5.25 -0.30 -9.28
N ALA A 114 4.32 -0.51 -8.34
CA ALA A 114 3.05 -1.18 -8.61
C ALA A 114 2.21 -0.44 -9.66
N LEU A 115 2.17 0.89 -9.60
CA LEU A 115 1.50 1.75 -10.57
C LEU A 115 2.20 1.73 -11.94
N SER A 116 3.53 1.74 -11.96
CA SER A 116 4.31 1.69 -13.21
C SER A 116 4.08 0.36 -13.94
N GLU A 117 4.03 -0.74 -13.20
CA GLU A 117 3.73 -2.07 -13.74
C GLU A 117 2.28 -2.16 -14.25
N LEU A 118 1.33 -1.51 -13.57
CA LEU A 118 -0.06 -1.37 -13.98
C LEU A 118 -0.16 -0.65 -15.34
N PHE A 119 0.51 0.49 -15.51
CA PHE A 119 0.52 1.23 -16.79
C PHE A 119 1.26 0.50 -17.90
N ARG A 120 2.35 -0.20 -17.59
CA ARG A 120 3.12 -0.97 -18.58
C ARG A 120 2.28 -2.11 -19.18
N ASN A 121 1.54 -2.82 -18.33
CA ASN A 121 0.67 -3.91 -18.77
C ASN A 121 -0.60 -3.44 -19.50
N ASN A 122 -0.97 -2.17 -19.43
CA ASN A 122 -2.12 -1.61 -20.16
C ASN A 122 -1.73 -1.04 -21.54
N ARG A 123 -0.43 -0.92 -21.85
CA ARG A 123 0.07 -0.41 -23.14
C ARG A 123 0.41 -1.52 -24.14
N ASN A 124 0.53 -2.76 -23.67
CA ASN A 124 0.79 -3.96 -24.47
C ASN A 124 -0.50 -4.76 -24.63
#